data_AF-A0A177ED31-F1
#
_entry.id   AF-A0A177ED31-F1
#
_cell.length_a   1.000
_cell.length_b   1.000
_cell.length_c   1.000
_cell.angle_alpha   90.00
_cell.angle_beta   90.00
_cell.angle_gamma   90.00
#
_symmetry.space_group_name_H-M   'P 1'
#
loop_
_entity.id
_entity.type
_entity.pdbx_description
1 polymer ?
#
loop_
_entity_poly.entity_id
_entity_poly.type
_entity_poly.pdbx_seq_one_letter_code
_entity_poly.pdbx_strand_id
1 'polypeptide(L)'
;MPSTLESLLKSYKELEIAKSKYEKGLIKEKIRGLEASLKINPIPAVSKEVQVSKILTMENTQKRIDKVLRLENVDKKELNIEEEYDTARIANITECTLHLRTAHSTHISQTRNSILYITAQQIRVYGCADLTIYAYTATGVFIEDSVNIQVLEYLPDTLPPYKNNLSMHNFNAVNTI
;
A
#
# COMPACT_ATOMS: atom_id res chain seq x y z
N MET A 1 -4.68 -33.46 -53.15
CA MET A 1 -5.64 -32.74 -52.30
C MET A 1 -4.91 -32.38 -51.02
N PRO A 2 -4.89 -31.11 -50.57
CA PRO A 2 -4.22 -30.75 -49.32
C PRO A 2 -4.83 -31.55 -48.17
N SER A 3 -4.00 -32.02 -47.26
CA SER A 3 -4.43 -32.85 -46.14
C SER A 3 -5.45 -32.08 -45.28
N THR A 4 -6.47 -32.76 -44.77
CA THR A 4 -7.54 -32.16 -43.94
C THR A 4 -6.99 -31.31 -42.78
N LEU A 5 -5.80 -31.66 -42.29
CA LEU A 5 -5.06 -30.93 -41.25
C LEU A 5 -4.52 -29.58 -41.73
N GLU A 6 -3.96 -29.49 -42.94
CA GLU A 6 -3.46 -28.24 -43.52
C GLU A 6 -4.59 -27.23 -43.75
N SER A 7 -5.75 -27.72 -44.17
CA SER A 7 -6.96 -26.90 -44.32
C SER A 7 -7.41 -26.34 -42.96
N LEU A 8 -7.42 -27.17 -41.91
CA LEU A 8 -7.82 -26.77 -40.56
C LEU A 8 -6.87 -25.73 -39.95
N LEU A 9 -5.55 -25.91 -40.12
CA LEU A 9 -4.53 -24.96 -39.65
C LEU A 9 -4.64 -23.60 -40.35
N LYS A 10 -5.00 -23.60 -41.64
CA LYS A 10 -5.25 -22.37 -42.38
C LYS A 10 -6.47 -21.62 -41.83
N SER A 11 -7.58 -22.31 -41.60
CA SER A 11 -8.79 -21.72 -41.00
C SER A 11 -8.54 -21.19 -39.58
N TYR A 12 -7.72 -21.87 -38.78
CA TYR A 12 -7.34 -21.40 -37.44
C TYR A 12 -6.58 -20.07 -37.51
N LYS A 13 -5.58 -19.94 -38.40
CA LYS A 13 -4.83 -18.70 -38.59
C LYS A 13 -5.73 -17.55 -39.06
N GLU A 14 -6.68 -17.82 -39.95
CA GLU A 14 -7.65 -16.82 -40.42
C GLU A 14 -8.54 -16.32 -39.28
N LEU A 15 -8.98 -17.20 -38.38
CA LEU A 15 -9.74 -16.87 -37.17
C LEU A 15 -8.93 -16.05 -36.16
N GLU A 16 -7.65 -16.40 -35.95
CA GLU A 16 -6.75 -15.65 -35.07
C GLU A 16 -6.53 -14.21 -35.56
N ILE A 17 -6.37 -14.03 -36.88
CA ILE A 17 -6.28 -12.71 -37.52
C ILE A 17 -7.59 -11.93 -37.36
N ALA A 18 -8.74 -12.58 -37.54
CA ALA A 18 -10.05 -11.95 -37.37
C ALA A 18 -10.27 -11.49 -35.92
N LYS A 19 -9.91 -12.32 -34.94
CA LYS A 19 -9.95 -11.97 -33.51
C LYS A 19 -9.07 -10.75 -33.21
N SER A 20 -7.82 -10.75 -33.67
CA SER A 20 -6.89 -9.63 -33.48
C SER A 20 -7.43 -8.33 -34.09
N LYS A 21 -8.07 -8.40 -35.27
CA LYS A 21 -8.71 -7.23 -35.90
C LYS A 21 -9.91 -6.71 -35.10
N TYR A 22 -10.74 -7.60 -34.57
CA TYR A 22 -11.88 -7.25 -33.72
C TYR A 22 -11.44 -6.56 -32.42
N GLU A 23 -10.45 -7.11 -31.73
CA GLU A 23 -9.87 -6.53 -30.51
C GLU A 23 -9.27 -5.14 -30.78
N LYS A 24 -8.53 -4.99 -31.90
CA LYS A 24 -8.03 -3.68 -32.35
C LYS A 24 -9.16 -2.68 -32.61
N GLY A 25 -10.30 -3.13 -33.13
CA GLY A 25 -11.50 -2.31 -33.33
C GLY A 25 -12.09 -1.82 -32.01
N LEU A 26 -12.28 -2.72 -31.05
CA LEU A 26 -12.77 -2.40 -29.70
C LEU A 26 -11.87 -1.41 -28.96
N ILE A 27 -10.55 -1.59 -29.07
CA ILE A 27 -9.58 -0.66 -28.47
C ILE A 27 -9.73 0.74 -29.09
N LYS A 28 -9.89 0.84 -30.41
CA LYS A 28 -10.11 2.13 -31.08
C LYS A 28 -11.40 2.82 -30.61
N GLU A 29 -12.47 2.08 -30.38
CA GLU A 29 -13.72 2.65 -29.83
C GLU A 29 -13.55 3.15 -28.39
N LYS A 30 -12.86 2.37 -27.54
CA LYS A 30 -12.54 2.81 -26.17
C LYS A 30 -11.69 4.08 -26.16
N ILE A 31 -10.69 4.16 -27.03
CA ILE A 31 -9.85 5.37 -27.20
C ILE A 31 -10.73 6.56 -27.60
N ARG A 32 -11.61 6.42 -28.60
CA ARG A 32 -12.53 7.50 -28.99
C ARG A 32 -13.45 7.94 -27.86
N GLY A 33 -13.94 7.00 -27.04
CA GLY A 33 -14.73 7.31 -25.85
C GLY A 33 -13.96 8.11 -24.80
N LEU A 34 -12.71 7.73 -24.55
CA LEU A 34 -11.80 8.46 -23.66
C LEU A 34 -11.47 9.85 -24.20
N GLU A 35 -11.17 9.98 -25.49
CA GLU A 35 -10.92 11.26 -26.17
C GLU A 35 -12.14 12.18 -26.09
N ALA A 36 -13.36 11.66 -26.27
CA ALA A 36 -14.59 12.44 -26.11
C ALA A 36 -14.80 12.88 -24.65
N SER A 37 -14.49 12.02 -23.68
CA SER A 37 -14.56 12.34 -22.25
C SER A 37 -13.55 13.42 -21.85
N LEU A 38 -12.31 13.35 -22.37
CA LEU A 38 -11.25 14.34 -22.16
C LEU A 38 -11.57 15.71 -22.79
N LYS A 39 -12.40 15.77 -23.84
CA LYS A 39 -12.91 17.06 -24.38
C LYS A 39 -13.94 17.72 -23.48
N ILE A 40 -14.74 16.93 -22.76
CA ILE A 40 -15.79 17.42 -21.85
C ILE A 40 -15.15 17.87 -20.52
N ASN A 41 -14.15 17.12 -20.02
CA ASN A 41 -13.38 17.42 -18.82
C ASN A 41 -11.88 17.47 -19.14
N PRO A 42 -11.36 18.60 -19.62
CA PRO A 42 -9.95 18.72 -19.98
C PRO A 42 -9.08 18.61 -18.72
N ILE A 43 -8.17 17.63 -18.72
CA ILE A 43 -7.09 17.57 -17.74
C ILE A 43 -6.12 18.71 -18.10
N PRO A 44 -5.87 19.68 -17.20
CA PRO A 44 -4.97 20.79 -17.50
C PRO A 44 -3.56 20.25 -17.77
N ALA A 45 -2.91 20.82 -18.79
CA ALA A 45 -1.56 20.43 -19.18
C ALA A 45 -0.58 20.68 -18.01
N VAL A 46 0.16 19.64 -17.63
CA VAL A 46 1.25 19.73 -16.66
C VAL A 46 2.32 20.63 -17.27
N SER A 47 2.43 21.85 -16.75
CA SER A 47 3.38 22.84 -17.21
C SER A 47 4.68 22.70 -16.44
N LYS A 48 5.73 22.36 -17.20
CA LYS A 48 7.17 22.45 -16.93
C LYS A 48 7.78 21.39 -16.01
N GLU A 49 8.72 20.66 -16.59
CA GLU A 49 9.79 19.94 -15.92
C GLU A 49 10.50 20.88 -14.94
N VAL A 50 10.54 20.51 -13.65
CA VAL A 50 11.37 21.17 -12.64
C VAL A 50 12.35 20.13 -12.10
N GLN A 51 13.64 20.43 -12.25
CA GLN A 51 14.74 19.63 -11.73
C GLN A 51 14.56 19.33 -10.23
N VAL A 52 14.77 18.07 -9.87
CA VAL A 52 14.66 17.57 -8.50
C VAL A 52 15.79 18.14 -7.63
N SER A 53 15.44 18.94 -6.62
CA SER A 53 16.30 19.22 -5.46
C SER A 53 15.44 19.53 -4.20
N LYS A 54 15.36 18.55 -3.28
CA LYS A 54 14.99 18.58 -1.83
C LYS A 54 13.83 19.47 -1.29
N ILE A 55 12.93 18.79 -0.54
CA ILE A 55 12.12 19.20 0.65
C ILE A 55 11.59 20.65 0.67
N LEU A 56 10.26 20.86 0.53
CA LEU A 56 9.63 22.19 0.67
C LEU A 56 8.17 22.18 1.20
N THR A 57 7.94 22.97 2.25
CA THR A 57 6.74 23.78 2.58
C THR A 57 6.30 24.63 1.36
N MET A 58 5.06 25.06 1.07
CA MET A 58 4.01 25.74 1.87
C MET A 58 2.80 26.09 0.94
N GLU A 59 1.68 26.58 1.53
CA GLU A 59 0.61 27.47 0.97
C GLU A 59 -0.83 26.95 0.69
N ASN A 60 -1.76 27.80 1.11
CA ASN A 60 -3.16 27.57 1.48
C ASN A 60 -4.12 27.30 0.32
N THR A 61 -4.80 26.15 0.37
CA THR A 61 -6.24 26.07 0.05
C THR A 61 -6.87 24.92 0.83
N GLN A 62 -7.91 25.21 1.59
CA GLN A 62 -8.52 24.33 2.58
C GLN A 62 -9.25 23.14 1.91
N LYS A 63 -8.53 22.03 1.73
CA LYS A 63 -9.06 20.65 1.74
C LYS A 63 -8.09 19.79 2.53
N ARG A 64 -8.45 19.49 3.79
CA ARG A 64 -7.72 18.64 4.73
C ARG A 64 -7.84 17.18 4.26
N ILE A 65 -6.99 16.80 3.31
CA ILE A 65 -6.84 15.48 2.69
C ILE A 65 -5.31 15.34 2.54
N ASP A 66 -4.51 14.58 3.26
CA ASP A 66 -4.66 13.46 4.17
C ASP A 66 -3.43 13.50 5.12
N LYS A 67 -3.59 13.46 6.45
CA LYS A 67 -2.43 13.27 7.37
C LYS A 67 -2.02 11.79 7.38
N VAL A 68 -1.61 11.26 6.23
CA VAL A 68 -1.16 9.88 6.09
C VAL A 68 0.35 9.85 5.91
N LEU A 69 1.07 9.31 6.88
CA LEU A 69 2.48 8.99 6.71
C LEU A 69 2.61 7.78 5.78
N ARG A 70 3.51 7.86 4.79
CA ARG A 70 3.93 6.71 3.98
C ARG A 70 5.42 6.50 4.13
N LEU A 71 5.80 5.31 4.58
CA LEU A 71 7.19 4.89 4.72
C LEU A 71 7.37 3.59 3.93
N GLU A 72 8.13 3.64 2.85
CA GLU A 72 8.29 2.50 1.94
C GLU A 72 9.75 2.29 1.55
N ASN A 73 10.17 1.03 1.41
CA ASN A 73 11.49 0.64 0.88
C ASN A 73 12.65 1.22 1.68
N VAL A 74 12.65 1.01 3.00
CA VAL A 74 13.68 1.51 3.91
C VAL A 74 14.39 0.36 4.59
N ASP A 75 15.72 0.35 4.53
CA ASP A 75 16.53 -0.70 5.12
C ASP A 75 17.59 -0.15 6.08
N LYS A 76 17.88 -0.87 7.16
CA LYS A 76 19.01 -0.65 8.10
C LYS A 76 19.06 0.77 8.67
N LYS A 77 17.93 1.25 9.20
CA LYS A 77 17.83 2.59 9.78
C LYS A 77 17.10 2.63 11.11
N GLU A 78 17.53 3.58 11.93
CA GLU A 78 16.74 4.08 13.04
C GLU A 78 15.97 5.33 12.59
N LEU A 79 14.66 5.34 12.81
CA LEU A 79 13.75 6.40 12.40
C LEU A 79 12.88 6.82 13.58
N ASN A 80 13.05 8.07 14.01
CA ASN A 80 12.23 8.69 15.06
C ASN A 80 11.35 9.75 14.42
N ILE A 81 10.03 9.49 14.38
CA ILE A 81 9.04 10.39 13.78
C ILE A 81 8.28 11.07 14.90
N GLU A 82 8.62 12.34 15.15
CA GLU A 82 8.05 13.14 16.25
C GLU A 82 6.67 13.72 15.91
N GLU A 83 6.34 13.86 14.63
CA GLU A 83 5.06 14.40 14.18
C GLU A 83 3.91 13.38 14.31
N GLU A 84 2.75 13.84 14.79
CA GLU A 84 1.54 13.01 14.87
C GLU A 84 0.74 13.05 13.56
N TYR A 85 0.65 11.87 12.92
CA TYR A 85 -0.15 11.63 11.72
C TYR A 85 -1.52 11.02 12.09
N ASP A 86 -2.53 11.18 11.24
CA ASP A 86 -3.83 10.54 11.47
C ASP A 86 -3.72 9.03 11.24
N THR A 87 -2.96 8.64 10.22
CA THR A 87 -2.72 7.25 9.86
C THR A 87 -1.31 7.07 9.31
N ALA A 88 -0.75 5.87 9.42
CA ALA A 88 0.51 5.52 8.76
C ALA A 88 0.39 4.25 7.92
N ARG A 89 1.14 4.22 6.83
CA ARG A 89 1.35 3.05 5.98
C ARG A 89 2.85 2.81 5.88
N ILE A 90 3.29 1.69 6.44
CA ILE A 90 4.67 1.24 6.48
C ILE A 90 4.74 -0.01 5.61
N ALA A 91 5.53 0.02 4.53
CA ALA A 91 5.63 -1.11 3.62
C ALA A 91 7.07 -1.43 3.25
N ASN A 92 7.42 -2.71 3.16
CA ASN A 92 8.71 -3.17 2.67
C ASN A 92 9.90 -2.48 3.38
N ILE A 93 9.90 -2.49 4.72
CA ILE A 93 11.06 -2.05 5.50
C ILE A 93 11.76 -3.26 6.13
N THR A 94 13.09 -3.21 6.21
CA THR A 94 13.91 -4.33 6.71
C THR A 94 14.98 -3.84 7.70
N GLU A 95 15.22 -4.58 8.78
CA GLU A 95 16.28 -4.25 9.75
C GLU A 95 16.18 -2.82 10.29
N CYS A 96 14.96 -2.36 10.57
CA CYS A 96 14.70 -0.99 11.02
C CYS A 96 14.26 -0.94 12.49
N THR A 97 14.60 0.16 13.15
CA THR A 97 13.99 0.56 14.41
C THR A 97 13.16 1.81 14.17
N LEU A 98 11.85 1.74 14.40
CA LEU A 98 10.92 2.83 14.06
C LEU A 98 10.11 3.25 15.30
N HIS A 99 10.14 4.53 15.62
CA HIS A 99 9.25 5.16 16.59
C HIS A 99 8.20 6.00 15.86
N LEU A 100 6.93 5.68 16.09
CA LEU A 100 5.83 6.30 15.39
C LEU A 100 4.59 6.46 16.27
N ARG A 101 3.96 7.63 16.17
CA ARG A 101 2.67 7.93 16.76
C ARG A 101 1.65 8.30 15.68
N THR A 102 0.47 7.69 15.77
CA THR A 102 -0.68 8.01 14.93
C THR A 102 -1.96 8.17 15.73
N ALA A 103 -2.86 9.04 15.28
CA ALA A 103 -4.12 9.31 15.96
C ALA A 103 -5.12 8.15 15.81
N HIS A 104 -5.14 7.45 14.66
CA HIS A 104 -6.12 6.42 14.35
C HIS A 104 -5.49 5.06 14.08
N SER A 105 -4.79 4.88 12.96
CA SER A 105 -4.29 3.56 12.59
C SER A 105 -2.88 3.53 12.03
N THR A 106 -2.23 2.39 12.21
CA THR A 106 -0.96 2.10 11.55
C THR A 106 -1.09 0.78 10.80
N HIS A 107 -0.81 0.81 9.50
CA HIS A 107 -0.80 -0.35 8.63
C HIS A 107 0.64 -0.71 8.29
N ILE A 108 1.01 -1.95 8.55
CA ILE A 108 2.37 -2.46 8.39
C ILE A 108 2.29 -3.64 7.43
N SER A 109 2.99 -3.55 6.30
CA SER A 109 3.00 -4.62 5.30
C SER A 109 4.41 -5.00 4.87
N GLN A 110 4.62 -6.28 4.59
CA GLN A 110 5.86 -6.78 3.98
C GLN A 110 7.14 -6.35 4.73
N THR A 111 7.03 -6.10 6.03
CA THR A 111 8.11 -5.60 6.88
C THR A 111 8.80 -6.76 7.57
N ARG A 112 10.14 -6.73 7.64
CA ARG A 112 10.95 -7.85 8.15
C ARG A 112 12.02 -7.43 9.15
N ASN A 113 12.37 -8.32 10.08
CA ASN A 113 13.53 -8.17 10.98
C ASN A 113 13.60 -6.80 11.67
N SER A 114 12.47 -6.25 12.12
CA SER A 114 12.38 -4.86 12.58
C SER A 114 11.76 -4.74 13.97
N ILE A 115 12.14 -3.68 14.68
CA ILE A 115 11.61 -3.31 16.00
C ILE A 115 10.79 -2.03 15.86
N LEU A 116 9.52 -2.09 16.22
CA LEU A 116 8.57 -1.01 15.99
C LEU A 116 7.96 -0.55 17.31
N TYR A 117 8.09 0.73 17.64
CA TYR A 117 7.46 1.39 18.78
C TYR A 117 6.29 2.24 18.26
N ILE A 118 5.07 1.71 18.40
CA ILE A 118 3.89 2.26 17.73
C ILE A 118 2.82 2.63 18.74
N THR A 119 2.37 3.87 18.68
CA THR A 119 1.15 4.33 19.35
C THR A 119 0.06 4.59 18.30
N ALA A 120 -1.04 3.85 18.34
CA ALA A 120 -2.16 3.98 17.39
C ALA A 120 -3.45 3.37 17.96
N GLN A 121 -4.64 3.91 17.66
CA GLN A 121 -5.89 3.27 18.11
C GLN A 121 -6.05 1.85 17.56
N GLN A 122 -5.58 1.60 16.33
CA GLN A 122 -5.56 0.28 15.70
C GLN A 122 -4.23 0.03 14.99
N ILE A 123 -3.65 -1.16 15.15
CA ILE A 123 -2.46 -1.58 14.41
C ILE A 123 -2.81 -2.80 13.56
N ARG A 124 -2.50 -2.75 12.26
CA ARG A 124 -2.69 -3.87 11.34
C ARG A 124 -1.35 -4.31 10.76
N VAL A 125 -1.10 -5.61 10.82
CA VAL A 125 0.15 -6.26 10.38
C VAL A 125 -0.21 -7.28 9.31
N TYR A 126 0.35 -7.13 8.12
CA TYR A 126 0.03 -7.96 6.96
C TYR A 126 1.30 -8.45 6.24
N GLY A 127 1.44 -9.76 5.99
CA GLY A 127 2.57 -10.27 5.19
C GLY A 127 3.95 -9.98 5.80
N CYS A 128 4.06 -9.85 7.12
CA CYS A 128 5.29 -9.46 7.82
C CYS A 128 6.01 -10.68 8.41
N ALA A 129 7.31 -10.54 8.70
CA ALA A 129 8.08 -11.60 9.34
C ALA A 129 9.06 -11.06 10.39
N ASP A 130 9.25 -11.79 11.49
CA ASP A 130 10.32 -11.51 12.47
C ASP A 130 10.27 -10.08 13.01
N LEU A 131 9.11 -9.68 13.54
CA LEU A 131 8.88 -8.33 14.08
C LEU A 131 8.70 -8.35 15.58
N THR A 132 9.28 -7.35 16.26
CA THR A 132 8.92 -7.00 17.63
C THR A 132 8.19 -5.67 17.62
N ILE A 133 6.94 -5.66 18.05
CA ILE A 133 6.08 -4.48 18.08
C ILE A 133 5.80 -4.11 19.54
N TYR A 134 6.41 -3.03 20.00
CA TYR A 134 6.04 -2.35 21.24
C TYR A 134 4.84 -1.45 20.93
N ALA A 135 3.65 -1.83 21.41
CA ALA A 135 2.40 -1.17 21.05
C ALA A 135 1.69 -0.52 22.25
N TYR A 136 1.17 0.68 22.02
CA TYR A 136 0.13 1.30 22.83
C TYR A 136 -1.09 1.50 21.93
N THR A 137 -2.20 0.83 22.23
CA THR A 137 -3.36 0.78 21.33
C THR A 137 -4.69 0.77 22.04
N ALA A 138 -5.74 1.28 21.39
CA ALA A 138 -7.10 1.30 21.95
C ALA A 138 -7.89 0.02 21.61
N THR A 139 -7.67 -0.52 20.41
CA THR A 139 -8.49 -1.62 19.85
C THR A 139 -7.71 -2.92 19.67
N GLY A 140 -6.38 -2.86 19.67
CA GLY A 140 -5.52 -4.03 19.54
C GLY A 140 -4.69 -4.06 18.27
N VAL A 141 -3.94 -5.15 18.15
CA VAL A 141 -3.07 -5.48 17.02
C VAL A 141 -3.66 -6.65 16.24
N PHE A 142 -3.89 -6.45 14.95
CA PHE A 142 -4.51 -7.41 14.04
C PHE A 142 -3.44 -7.95 13.09
N ILE A 143 -3.16 -9.25 13.17
CA ILE A 143 -2.06 -9.91 12.46
C ILE A 143 -2.62 -10.87 11.43
N GLU A 144 -2.21 -10.72 10.19
CA GLU A 144 -2.65 -11.53 9.05
C GLU A 144 -1.46 -11.87 8.15
N ASP A 145 -1.44 -13.09 7.60
CA ASP A 145 -0.39 -13.64 6.74
C ASP A 145 1.05 -13.36 7.23
N SER A 146 1.27 -13.33 8.55
CA SER A 146 2.54 -12.88 9.13
C SER A 146 3.15 -13.91 10.07
N VAL A 147 4.48 -14.03 10.09
CA VAL A 147 5.19 -15.08 10.84
C VAL A 147 6.09 -14.47 11.90
N ASN A 148 6.16 -15.08 13.08
CA ASN A 148 7.04 -14.65 14.17
C ASN A 148 6.88 -13.16 14.54
N ILE A 149 5.64 -12.78 14.89
CA ILE A 149 5.32 -11.42 15.34
C ILE A 149 5.17 -11.43 16.85
N GLN A 150 6.03 -10.68 17.53
CA GLN A 150 5.94 -10.46 18.97
C GLN A 150 5.31 -9.11 19.23
N VAL A 151 4.29 -9.07 20.08
CA VAL A 151 3.63 -7.83 20.51
C VAL A 151 3.85 -7.65 22.00
N LEU A 152 4.41 -6.51 22.39
CA LEU A 152 4.74 -6.15 23.76
C LEU A 152 4.09 -4.82 24.13
N GLU A 153 3.81 -4.62 25.41
CA GLU A 153 3.28 -3.35 25.89
C GLU A 153 4.33 -2.24 25.75
N TYR A 154 3.88 -1.08 25.29
CA TYR A 154 4.66 0.14 25.21
C TYR A 154 4.04 1.22 26.09
N LEU A 155 4.87 1.95 26.82
CA LEU A 155 4.45 3.15 27.54
C LEU A 155 5.06 4.38 26.83
N PRO A 156 4.27 5.13 26.04
CA PRO A 156 4.79 6.32 25.36
C PRO A 156 4.99 7.48 26.35
N ASP A 157 6.01 8.30 26.11
CA ASP A 157 6.30 9.49 26.93
C ASP A 157 5.12 10.48 26.97
N THR A 158 4.38 10.58 25.87
CA THR A 158 3.14 11.36 25.79
C THR A 158 1.97 10.42 25.63
N LEU A 159 1.09 10.38 26.63
CA LEU A 159 -0.09 9.51 26.58
C LEU A 159 -1.12 10.01 25.55
N PRO A 160 -1.66 9.12 24.70
CA PRO A 160 -2.78 9.47 23.83
C PRO A 160 -4.09 9.57 24.64
N PRO A 161 -5.17 10.16 24.07
CA PRO A 161 -6.44 10.38 24.79
C PRO A 161 -7.27 9.11 25.03
N TYR A 162 -6.68 7.92 24.85
CA TYR A 162 -7.32 6.63 25.03
C TYR A 162 -6.47 5.73 25.94
N LYS A 163 -7.13 4.77 26.61
CA LYS A 163 -6.45 3.78 27.46
C LYS A 163 -5.79 2.71 26.59
N ASN A 164 -4.66 2.19 27.07
CA ASN A 164 -4.05 1.03 26.45
C ASN A 164 -4.95 -0.20 26.63
N ASN A 165 -5.12 -0.95 25.55
CA ASN A 165 -5.77 -2.23 25.48
C ASN A 165 -5.00 -3.11 24.49
N LEU A 166 -3.92 -3.71 25.00
CA LEU A 166 -3.06 -4.56 24.21
C LEU A 166 -3.69 -5.94 24.01
N SER A 167 -4.65 -6.03 23.10
CA SER A 167 -5.17 -7.31 22.60
C SER A 167 -4.50 -7.67 21.27
N MET A 168 -4.14 -8.94 21.10
CA MET A 168 -3.59 -9.46 19.85
C MET A 168 -4.60 -10.39 19.19
N HIS A 169 -4.92 -10.11 17.93
CA HIS A 169 -5.84 -10.90 17.12
C HIS A 169 -5.09 -11.49 15.93
N ASN A 170 -4.91 -12.81 15.92
CA ASN A 170 -4.18 -13.52 14.87
C ASN A 170 -5.17 -14.18 13.91
N PHE A 171 -5.15 -13.77 12.64
CA PHE A 171 -6.00 -14.24 11.55
C PHE A 171 -5.24 -15.13 10.56
N ASN A 172 -4.01 -15.53 10.87
CA ASN A 172 -3.30 -16.49 10.03
C ASN A 172 -4.10 -17.78 9.90
N ALA A 173 -4.25 -18.27 8.67
CA ALA A 173 -4.84 -19.57 8.43
C ALA A 173 -3.99 -20.64 9.14
N VAL A 174 -4.54 -21.26 10.18
CA VAL A 174 -3.96 -22.48 10.73
C VAL A 174 -4.20 -23.54 9.66
N ASN A 175 -3.15 -23.93 8.93
CA ASN A 175 -3.23 -25.09 8.05
C ASN A 175 -3.49 -26.32 8.92
N THR A 176 -4.77 -26.67 9.11
CA THR A 176 -5.18 -28.01 9.49
C THR A 176 -4.89 -28.92 8.31
N ILE A 177 -3.76 -29.63 8.39
CA ILE A 177 -3.46 -30.80 7.55
C ILE A 177 -4.27 -31.98 8.10
#